data_AF-A0A520I8F2-F1
#
_entry.id   AF-A0A520I8F2-F1
#
_cell.length_a   1.000
_cell.length_b   1.000
_cell.length_c   1.000
_cell.angle_alpha   90.00
_cell.angle_beta   90.00
_cell.angle_gamma   90.00
#
_symmetry.space_group_name_H-M   'P 1'
#
loop_
_entity.id
_entity.type
_entity.pdbx_description
1 polymer ?
#
loop_
_entity_poly.entity_id
_entity_poly.type
_entity_poly.pdbx_seq_one_letter_code
_entity_poly.pdbx_strand_id
1 'polypeptide(L)'
;MEFLELKDFLDVKVALYNRPDFIQNDPICIPHQFSKKQDIEIAAFFAAILAWGQRKTIINKCNELFARMDHQPYEFMLHHGDEDLKRLLGFKHRTFNDTDLLYFVSFFKSHYQQFDSLEAAFLPPGDVFQTDFLSEQVLGNYQTGSYASSSCMLTELSKQEPKIERALNYFRAYFFSLPEYPRRTIKHVSSPLQKSTCKRLNMFLRWMVRSDDKGVDFGIWKTIKPADLICPCDVHVDRVARRLGRQSALLR
;
A
#
# COMPACT_ATOMS: atom_id res chain seq x y z
N MET A 1 13.49 -31.42 -7.32
CA MET A 1 13.59 -30.58 -6.12
C MET A 1 12.33 -30.79 -5.31
N GLU A 2 12.45 -31.42 -4.15
CA GLU A 2 11.35 -31.67 -3.24
C GLU A 2 10.93 -30.41 -2.49
N PHE A 3 9.81 -30.49 -1.78
CA PHE A 3 9.27 -29.34 -1.02
C PHE A 3 10.26 -28.85 0.05
N LEU A 4 10.95 -29.76 0.72
CA LEU A 4 11.97 -29.48 1.75
C LEU A 4 13.17 -28.74 1.14
N GLU A 5 13.79 -29.29 0.09
CA GLU A 5 14.92 -28.67 -0.61
C GLU A 5 14.61 -27.23 -1.07
N LEU A 6 13.39 -27.00 -1.58
CA LEU A 6 12.96 -25.66 -2.00
C LEU A 6 12.72 -24.72 -0.82
N LYS A 7 12.13 -25.20 0.29
CA LYS A 7 11.96 -24.41 1.51
C LYS A 7 13.34 -23.96 2.03
N ASP A 8 14.27 -24.89 2.16
CA ASP A 8 15.59 -24.62 2.72
C ASP A 8 16.43 -23.71 1.80
N PHE A 9 16.30 -23.87 0.47
CA PHE A 9 16.83 -22.90 -0.49
C PHE A 9 16.26 -21.49 -0.30
N LEU A 10 14.94 -21.36 -0.12
CA LEU A 10 14.28 -20.07 0.11
C LEU A 10 14.70 -19.45 1.44
N ASP A 11 14.77 -20.22 2.52
CA ASP A 11 15.22 -19.76 3.84
C ASP A 11 16.67 -19.25 3.78
N VAL A 12 17.56 -19.93 3.06
CA VAL A 12 18.93 -19.45 2.79
C VAL A 12 18.92 -18.13 2.01
N LYS A 13 17.98 -17.91 1.09
CA LYS A 13 17.84 -16.59 0.40
C LYS A 13 17.25 -15.51 1.29
N VAL A 14 16.31 -15.84 2.19
CA VAL A 14 15.81 -14.91 3.21
C VAL A 14 16.94 -14.49 4.16
N ALA A 15 17.69 -15.45 4.69
CA ALA A 15 18.85 -15.20 5.57
C ALA A 15 20.01 -14.46 4.88
N LEU A 16 20.07 -14.47 3.55
CA LEU A 16 21.02 -13.68 2.75
C LEU A 16 20.55 -12.25 2.52
N TYR A 17 19.30 -12.03 2.09
CA TYR A 17 18.81 -10.73 1.62
C TYR A 17 18.04 -9.90 2.65
N ASN A 18 17.47 -10.52 3.69
CA ASN A 18 16.77 -9.80 4.76
C ASN A 18 17.80 -9.28 5.79
N ARG A 19 18.59 -8.27 5.41
CA ARG A 19 19.62 -7.66 6.26
C ARG A 19 19.64 -6.13 6.10
N PRO A 20 20.01 -5.36 7.14
CA PRO A 20 20.12 -3.90 7.07
C PRO A 20 20.98 -3.37 5.92
N ASP A 21 22.04 -4.09 5.54
CA ASP A 21 22.95 -3.77 4.43
C ASP A 21 22.21 -3.54 3.09
N PHE A 22 21.06 -4.18 2.89
CA PHE A 22 20.24 -4.02 1.69
C PHE A 22 19.32 -2.79 1.73
N ILE A 23 19.04 -2.23 2.92
CA ILE A 23 18.16 -1.07 3.10
C ILE A 23 18.69 0.12 2.32
N GLN A 24 19.95 0.54 2.57
CA GLN A 24 20.55 1.77 2.02
C GLN A 24 20.33 1.93 0.50
N ASN A 25 20.40 0.82 -0.24
CA ASN A 25 20.33 0.78 -1.69
C ASN A 25 18.94 0.47 -2.24
N ASP A 26 17.93 0.18 -1.41
CA ASP A 26 16.56 -0.15 -1.81
C ASP A 26 15.58 1.00 -1.44
N PRO A 27 14.47 1.22 -2.19
CA PRO A 27 13.50 2.26 -1.85
C PRO A 27 12.92 2.21 -0.42
N ILE A 28 13.05 1.09 0.30
CA ILE A 28 12.72 1.02 1.74
C ILE A 28 13.59 1.95 2.61
N CYS A 29 14.76 2.44 2.16
CA CYS A 29 15.53 3.45 2.90
C CYS A 29 14.83 4.81 3.04
N ILE A 30 13.75 5.04 2.29
CA ILE A 30 12.97 6.28 2.34
C ILE A 30 12.15 6.36 3.64
N PRO A 31 11.23 5.43 3.97
CA PRO A 31 10.54 5.45 5.26
C PRO A 31 11.48 5.31 6.48
N HIS A 32 12.65 4.68 6.34
CA HIS A 32 13.67 4.59 7.41
C HIS A 32 14.34 5.95 7.76
N GLN A 33 14.02 7.04 7.06
CA GLN A 33 14.42 8.40 7.44
C GLN A 33 13.50 9.04 8.49
N PHE A 34 12.37 8.41 8.83
CA PHE A 34 11.31 8.98 9.67
C PHE A 34 11.04 8.11 10.91
N SER A 35 10.59 8.75 12.00
CA SER A 35 10.28 8.07 13.27
C SER A 35 8.81 8.15 13.69
N LYS A 36 8.04 9.10 13.14
CA LYS A 36 6.61 9.24 13.37
C LYS A 36 5.84 8.29 12.46
N LYS A 37 4.89 7.54 13.02
CA LYS A 37 4.14 6.46 12.34
C LYS A 37 3.57 6.91 10.99
N GLN A 38 2.90 8.07 10.96
CA GLN A 38 2.21 8.55 9.76
C GLN A 38 3.19 9.09 8.70
N ASP A 39 4.35 9.63 9.11
CA ASP A 39 5.43 9.99 8.19
C ASP A 39 6.02 8.72 7.54
N ILE A 40 6.25 7.65 8.31
CA ILE A 40 6.67 6.33 7.83
C ILE A 40 5.64 5.77 6.82
N GLU A 41 4.35 5.84 7.14
CA GLU A 41 3.25 5.38 6.27
C GLU A 41 3.22 6.14 4.92
N ILE A 42 3.30 7.47 4.95
CA ILE A 42 3.33 8.32 3.75
C ILE A 42 4.60 8.06 2.92
N ALA A 43 5.76 8.02 3.60
CA ALA A 43 7.06 7.79 2.97
C ALA A 43 7.15 6.43 2.29
N ALA A 44 6.68 5.38 2.97
CA ALA A 44 6.57 4.03 2.42
C ALA A 44 5.60 3.97 1.23
N PHE A 45 4.44 4.63 1.32
CA PHE A 45 3.45 4.63 0.25
C PHE A 45 3.97 5.31 -1.02
N PHE A 46 4.58 6.50 -0.91
CA PHE A 46 5.19 7.16 -2.08
C PHE A 46 6.38 6.37 -2.63
N ALA A 47 7.28 5.88 -1.77
CA ALA A 47 8.42 5.07 -2.22
C ALA A 47 7.97 3.83 -3.01
N ALA A 48 6.90 3.16 -2.56
CA ALA A 48 6.32 2.02 -3.25
C ALA A 48 5.55 2.41 -4.52
N ILE A 49 4.75 3.47 -4.51
CA ILE A 49 4.01 3.94 -5.69
C ILE A 49 4.97 4.37 -6.80
N LEU A 50 6.08 5.04 -6.45
CA LEU A 50 7.11 5.49 -7.39
C LEU A 50 8.11 4.38 -7.79
N ALA A 51 7.97 3.14 -7.27
CA ALA A 51 8.89 2.02 -7.51
C ALA A 51 8.79 1.41 -8.93
N TRP A 52 9.14 2.20 -9.95
CA TRP A 52 9.38 1.76 -11.32
C TRP A 52 10.67 2.39 -11.87
N GLY A 53 11.40 1.66 -12.73
CA GLY A 53 12.63 2.15 -13.34
C GLY A 53 13.87 1.98 -12.44
N GLN A 54 14.83 2.89 -12.58
CA GLN A 54 16.15 2.79 -11.95
C GLN A 54 16.11 3.06 -10.43
N ARG A 55 16.69 2.14 -9.65
CA ARG A 55 16.70 2.14 -8.17
C ARG A 55 17.18 3.47 -7.56
N LYS A 56 18.33 3.96 -8.03
CA LYS A 56 18.89 5.27 -7.64
C LYS A 56 17.98 6.45 -8.01
N THR A 57 17.27 6.38 -9.14
CA THR A 57 16.31 7.42 -9.55
C THR A 57 15.07 7.44 -8.65
N ILE A 58 14.57 6.27 -8.23
CA ILE A 58 13.43 6.16 -7.32
C ILE A 58 13.78 6.80 -5.97
N ILE A 59 14.92 6.42 -5.38
CA ILE A 59 15.41 6.98 -4.10
C ILE A 59 15.60 8.50 -4.22
N ASN A 60 16.31 8.98 -5.24
CA ASN A 60 16.51 10.41 -5.46
C ASN A 60 15.20 11.18 -5.63
N LYS A 61 14.18 10.62 -6.31
CA LYS A 61 12.88 11.26 -6.48
C LYS A 61 12.00 11.25 -5.23
N CYS A 62 12.20 10.29 -4.33
CA CYS A 62 11.56 10.32 -3.02
C CYS A 62 12.22 11.37 -2.12
N ASN A 63 13.55 11.46 -2.10
CA ASN A 63 14.26 12.51 -1.36
C ASN A 63 13.90 13.92 -1.90
N GLU A 64 13.80 14.11 -3.21
CA GLU A 64 13.29 15.36 -3.82
C GLU A 64 11.85 15.68 -3.39
N LEU A 65 10.99 14.67 -3.24
CA LEU A 65 9.62 14.85 -2.81
C LEU A 65 9.54 15.31 -1.35
N PHE A 66 10.24 14.65 -0.43
CA PHE A 66 10.18 14.99 1.00
C PHE A 66 10.95 16.26 1.35
N ALA A 67 11.97 16.63 0.56
CA ALA A 67 12.59 17.95 0.65
C ALA A 67 11.63 19.10 0.26
N ARG A 68 10.65 18.87 -0.63
CA ARG A 68 9.58 19.85 -0.93
C ARG A 68 8.51 19.93 0.17
N MET A 69 8.50 18.97 1.09
CA MET A 69 7.59 18.85 2.24
C MET A 69 8.32 19.13 3.58
N ASP A 70 9.44 19.84 3.53
CA ASP A 70 10.28 20.20 4.69
C ASP A 70 10.58 19.03 5.65
N HIS A 71 10.73 17.82 5.08
CA HIS A 71 10.91 16.53 5.75
C HIS A 71 9.85 16.19 6.83
N GLN A 72 8.66 16.78 6.74
CA GLN A 72 7.53 16.54 7.66
C GLN A 72 6.25 16.20 6.86
N PRO A 73 6.23 15.07 6.12
CA PRO A 73 5.15 14.78 5.18
C PRO A 73 3.76 14.75 5.81
N TYR A 74 3.57 14.24 7.04
CA TYR A 74 2.27 14.22 7.71
C TYR A 74 1.74 15.61 8.06
N GLU A 75 2.60 16.47 8.63
CA GLU A 75 2.24 17.87 8.90
C GLU A 75 1.92 18.60 7.60
N PHE A 76 2.67 18.34 6.53
CA PHE A 76 2.37 18.83 5.19
C PHE A 76 0.99 18.36 4.72
N MET A 77 0.60 17.08 4.91
CA MET A 77 -0.72 16.60 4.48
C MET A 77 -1.86 17.32 5.20
N LEU A 78 -1.75 17.56 6.51
CA LEU A 78 -2.79 18.24 7.27
C LEU A 78 -2.81 19.75 7.03
N HIS A 79 -1.65 20.40 7.07
CA HIS A 79 -1.51 21.84 7.33
C HIS A 79 -0.93 22.67 6.17
N HIS A 80 -0.69 22.11 4.99
CA HIS A 80 -0.27 22.90 3.81
C HIS A 80 -1.21 24.08 3.49
N GLY A 81 -0.60 25.20 3.12
CA GLY A 81 -1.26 26.30 2.40
C GLY A 81 -0.96 26.27 0.89
N ASP A 82 -1.50 27.25 0.17
CA ASP A 82 -1.35 27.34 -1.29
C ASP A 82 0.11 27.49 -1.74
N GLU A 83 0.94 28.22 -0.99
CA GLU A 83 2.38 28.36 -1.29
C GLU A 83 3.13 27.03 -1.14
N ASP A 84 2.70 26.16 -0.24
CA ASP A 84 3.30 24.84 -0.03
C ASP A 84 2.91 23.87 -1.16
N LEU A 85 1.66 23.93 -1.60
CA LEU A 85 1.20 23.22 -2.80
C LEU A 85 1.93 23.67 -4.06
N LYS A 86 2.30 24.96 -4.18
CA LYS A 86 3.15 25.45 -5.29
C LYS A 86 4.54 24.80 -5.30
N ARG A 87 5.12 24.44 -4.13
CA ARG A 87 6.41 23.71 -4.06
C ARG A 87 6.36 22.32 -4.70
N LEU A 88 5.16 21.73 -4.84
CA LEU A 88 4.96 20.43 -5.47
C LEU A 88 4.86 20.49 -7.01
N LEU A 89 4.65 21.68 -7.57
CA LEU A 89 4.54 21.88 -9.02
C LEU A 89 5.85 21.50 -9.74
N GLY A 90 5.72 21.02 -10.97
CA GLY A 90 6.84 20.51 -11.76
C GLY A 90 7.45 19.20 -11.27
N PHE A 91 7.02 18.63 -10.12
CA PHE A 91 7.47 17.30 -9.69
C PHE A 91 7.07 16.26 -10.73
N LYS A 92 8.03 15.45 -11.21
CA LYS A 92 7.81 14.43 -12.25
C LYS A 92 8.69 13.21 -12.02
N HIS A 93 8.07 12.03 -12.06
CA HIS A 93 8.75 10.73 -12.09
C HIS A 93 8.11 9.81 -13.14
N ARG A 94 8.74 9.77 -14.33
CA ARG A 94 8.34 8.95 -15.49
C ARG A 94 6.93 9.25 -16.00
N THR A 95 5.88 8.67 -15.42
CA THR A 95 4.47 8.92 -15.81
C THR A 95 3.61 9.49 -14.69
N PHE A 96 4.20 9.68 -13.51
CA PHE A 96 3.63 10.38 -12.35
C PHE A 96 4.11 11.84 -12.36
N ASN A 97 3.24 12.79 -11.99
CA ASN A 97 3.57 14.22 -11.94
C ASN A 97 2.89 14.95 -10.77
N ASP A 98 3.18 16.24 -10.66
CA ASP A 98 2.44 17.27 -9.90
C ASP A 98 0.91 17.07 -9.88
N THR A 99 0.24 16.85 -11.01
CA THR A 99 -1.21 16.59 -11.02
C THR A 99 -1.62 15.30 -10.30
N ASP A 100 -0.81 14.25 -10.34
CA ASP A 100 -1.04 13.05 -9.51
C ASP A 100 -0.75 13.33 -8.04
N LEU A 101 0.33 14.07 -7.77
CA LEU A 101 0.82 14.36 -6.44
C LEU A 101 -0.16 15.22 -5.64
N LEU A 102 -0.71 16.28 -6.24
CA LEU A 102 -1.72 17.13 -5.62
C LEU A 102 -2.99 16.33 -5.26
N TYR A 103 -3.37 15.36 -6.09
CA TYR A 103 -4.48 14.45 -5.75
C TYR A 103 -4.14 13.53 -4.57
N PHE A 104 -2.93 12.97 -4.54
CA PHE A 104 -2.46 12.15 -3.42
C PHE A 104 -2.45 12.96 -2.11
N VAL A 105 -2.02 14.22 -2.15
CA VAL A 105 -2.06 15.14 -1.00
C VAL A 105 -3.49 15.41 -0.53
N SER A 106 -4.43 15.63 -1.47
CA SER A 106 -5.85 15.81 -1.16
C SER A 106 -6.47 14.57 -0.49
N PHE A 107 -6.17 13.37 -1.02
CA PHE A 107 -6.57 12.10 -0.39
C PHE A 107 -6.00 11.97 1.03
N PHE A 108 -4.69 12.18 1.20
CA PHE A 108 -4.06 12.04 2.52
C PHE A 108 -4.57 13.06 3.53
N LYS A 109 -4.85 14.30 3.13
CA LYS A 109 -5.49 15.30 3.99
C LYS A 109 -6.86 14.82 4.47
N SER A 110 -7.73 14.41 3.53
CA SER A 110 -9.06 13.92 3.85
C SER A 110 -9.03 12.65 4.74
N HIS A 111 -8.06 11.76 4.50
CA HIS A 111 -7.89 10.53 5.28
C HIS A 111 -7.38 10.82 6.71
N TYR A 112 -6.26 11.53 6.86
CA TYR A 112 -5.66 11.79 8.18
C TYR A 112 -6.43 12.80 9.03
N GLN A 113 -7.39 13.53 8.46
CA GLN A 113 -8.41 14.28 9.21
C GLN A 113 -9.46 13.37 9.88
N GLN A 114 -9.54 12.09 9.51
CA GLN A 114 -10.53 11.12 9.99
C GLN A 114 -9.89 9.92 10.72
N PHE A 115 -8.68 9.52 10.35
CA PHE A 115 -8.00 8.32 10.84
C PHE A 115 -6.54 8.60 11.23
N ASP A 116 -6.08 8.03 12.34
CA ASP A 116 -4.71 8.18 12.84
C ASP A 116 -3.68 7.30 12.10
N SER A 117 -4.10 6.41 11.20
CA SER A 117 -3.22 5.49 10.45
C SER A 117 -3.79 5.15 9.08
N LEU A 118 -2.91 5.10 8.10
CA LEU A 118 -3.18 4.62 6.75
C LEU A 118 -3.61 3.14 6.69
N GLU A 119 -3.45 2.35 7.77
CA GLU A 119 -4.01 0.98 7.85
C GLU A 119 -5.53 1.02 7.65
N ALA A 120 -6.23 2.01 8.21
CA ALA A 120 -7.67 2.16 8.10
C ALA A 120 -8.17 2.31 6.66
N ALA A 121 -7.36 2.87 5.75
CA ALA A 121 -7.71 2.98 4.33
C ALA A 121 -7.82 1.62 3.62
N PHE A 122 -7.27 0.55 4.20
CA PHE A 122 -7.31 -0.82 3.68
C PHE A 122 -8.34 -1.71 4.38
N LEU A 123 -8.95 -1.23 5.48
CA LEU A 123 -9.97 -1.95 6.24
C LEU A 123 -11.36 -1.54 5.72
N PRO A 124 -12.10 -2.40 5.00
CA PRO A 124 -13.48 -2.10 4.67
C PRO A 124 -14.31 -1.98 5.97
N PRO A 125 -15.26 -1.02 6.05
CA PRO A 125 -16.25 -1.05 7.13
C PRO A 125 -16.99 -2.39 7.10
N GLY A 126 -17.37 -2.89 8.28
CA GLY A 126 -17.87 -4.26 8.46
C GLY A 126 -18.98 -4.63 7.47
N ASP A 127 -18.92 -5.86 6.95
CA ASP A 127 -19.81 -6.33 5.89
C ASP A 127 -21.30 -6.21 6.27
N VAL A 128 -22.00 -5.32 5.57
CA VAL A 128 -23.46 -5.30 5.52
C VAL A 128 -23.91 -5.67 4.10
N PHE A 129 -24.88 -6.58 4.01
CA PHE A 129 -25.60 -6.92 2.79
C PHE A 129 -27.10 -6.94 3.08
N GLN A 130 -27.81 -5.85 2.76
CA GLN A 130 -29.28 -5.91 2.59
C GLN A 130 -29.58 -6.84 1.42
N THR A 131 -30.26 -7.93 1.75
CA THR A 131 -30.63 -9.04 0.87
C THR A 131 -31.86 -8.73 0.02
N ASP A 132 -31.99 -7.48 -0.43
CA ASP A 132 -33.29 -6.93 -0.83
C ASP A 132 -33.29 -6.37 -2.28
N PHE A 133 -32.11 -6.03 -2.84
CA PHE A 133 -31.97 -5.43 -4.19
C PHE A 133 -30.89 -6.06 -5.07
N LEU A 134 -30.72 -7.38 -5.02
CA LEU A 134 -29.92 -8.15 -5.98
C LEU A 134 -30.82 -9.28 -6.54
N SER A 135 -30.41 -9.99 -7.59
CA SER A 135 -31.10 -11.22 -8.00
C SER A 135 -30.72 -12.37 -7.06
N GLU A 136 -31.53 -13.43 -6.97
CA GLU A 136 -31.31 -14.56 -6.03
C GLU A 136 -29.89 -15.19 -6.12
N GLN A 137 -29.29 -15.19 -7.31
CA GLN A 137 -27.93 -15.67 -7.56
C GLN A 137 -26.81 -14.72 -7.10
N VAL A 138 -27.16 -13.51 -6.65
CA VAL A 138 -26.24 -12.44 -6.22
C VAL A 138 -26.59 -11.95 -4.79
N LEU A 139 -27.82 -12.19 -4.31
CA LEU A 139 -28.36 -11.73 -3.02
C LEU A 139 -27.52 -12.10 -1.80
N GLY A 140 -26.95 -13.31 -1.75
CA GLY A 140 -26.30 -13.83 -0.55
C GLY A 140 -24.91 -13.25 -0.23
N ASN A 141 -24.47 -12.14 -0.82
CA ASN A 141 -23.04 -11.99 -1.16
C ASN A 141 -22.29 -10.69 -0.76
N TYR A 142 -23.00 -9.55 -0.43
CA TYR A 142 -22.73 -6.68 -0.23
C TYR A 142 -23.83 -5.57 -0.62
N GLN A 143 -24.45 -4.91 0.37
CA GLN A 143 -25.30 -3.71 0.25
C GLN A 143 -25.49 -3.06 1.65
N THR A 144 -25.37 -1.72 1.69
CA THR A 144 -26.05 -0.84 2.66
C THR A 144 -25.88 -1.08 4.18
N GLY A 145 -24.78 -0.55 4.72
CA GLY A 145 -24.77 0.16 6.02
C GLY A 145 -24.14 1.54 5.79
N SER A 146 -24.94 2.58 5.51
CA SER A 146 -25.57 3.49 6.48
C SER A 146 -24.56 4.42 7.18
N TYR A 147 -24.69 5.74 6.92
CA TYR A 147 -23.79 6.76 7.48
C TYR A 147 -24.24 7.15 8.90
N ALA A 148 -23.40 6.91 9.91
CA ALA A 148 -23.69 7.29 11.30
C ALA A 148 -22.46 7.79 12.08
N SER A 149 -22.63 8.94 12.73
CA SER A 149 -21.86 9.56 13.83
C SER A 149 -20.41 9.11 14.12
N SER A 150 -19.48 10.06 14.05
CA SER A 150 -18.02 9.93 14.17
C SER A 150 -17.44 9.44 15.52
N SER A 151 -18.24 8.85 16.41
CA SER A 151 -17.80 8.40 17.75
C SER A 151 -18.00 6.90 18.03
N CYS A 152 -18.83 6.19 17.27
CA CYS A 152 -19.12 4.76 17.53
C CYS A 152 -18.30 3.79 16.65
N MET A 153 -17.72 4.27 15.55
CA MET A 153 -17.07 3.46 14.50
C MET A 153 -15.87 2.61 14.97
N LEU A 154 -15.26 2.93 16.12
CA LEU A 154 -14.14 2.16 16.70
C LEU A 154 -14.53 0.75 17.16
N THR A 155 -15.82 0.51 17.43
CA THR A 155 -16.29 -0.77 18.03
C THR A 155 -16.69 -1.81 16.97
N GLU A 156 -16.89 -1.41 15.71
CA GLU A 156 -17.44 -2.27 14.64
C GLU A 156 -16.44 -2.58 13.51
N LEU A 157 -15.13 -2.42 13.77
CA LEU A 157 -14.09 -3.10 12.99
C LEU A 157 -14.27 -4.62 13.15
N SER A 158 -14.76 -5.27 12.09
CA SER A 158 -15.47 -6.55 12.21
C SER A 158 -14.56 -7.73 12.56
N LYS A 159 -15.15 -8.76 13.19
CA LYS A 159 -14.45 -9.95 13.71
C LYS A 159 -14.07 -10.98 12.62
N GLN A 160 -13.74 -10.53 11.41
CA GLN A 160 -13.28 -11.40 10.32
C GLN A 160 -12.03 -10.81 9.65
N GLU A 161 -11.02 -11.65 9.42
CA GLU A 161 -9.73 -11.23 8.88
C GLU A 161 -9.87 -10.78 7.41
N PRO A 162 -9.43 -9.55 7.06
CA PRO A 162 -9.68 -8.98 5.75
C PRO A 162 -8.73 -9.57 4.70
N LYS A 163 -9.19 -10.62 3.99
CA LYS A 163 -8.51 -11.19 2.81
C LYS A 163 -7.92 -10.06 1.94
N ILE A 164 -6.61 -10.08 1.72
CA ILE A 164 -5.88 -8.89 1.20
C ILE A 164 -6.39 -8.41 -0.17
N GLU A 165 -6.98 -9.28 -1.00
CA GLU A 165 -7.63 -8.86 -2.24
C GLU A 165 -8.82 -7.93 -1.99
N ARG A 166 -9.63 -8.17 -0.94
CA ARG A 166 -10.72 -7.29 -0.51
C ARG A 166 -10.17 -5.96 -0.04
N ALA A 167 -9.12 -5.98 0.79
CA ALA A 167 -8.45 -4.78 1.30
C ALA A 167 -7.89 -3.90 0.16
N LEU A 168 -7.22 -4.50 -0.83
CA LEU A 168 -6.70 -3.80 -2.01
C LEU A 168 -7.81 -3.23 -2.92
N ASN A 169 -8.94 -3.93 -3.05
CA ASN A 169 -10.09 -3.45 -3.81
C ASN A 169 -10.82 -2.30 -3.08
N TYR A 170 -11.02 -2.44 -1.77
CA TYR A 170 -11.57 -1.38 -0.92
C TYR A 170 -10.68 -0.14 -0.92
N PHE A 171 -9.37 -0.30 -0.67
CA PHE A 171 -8.41 0.81 -0.71
C PHE A 171 -8.48 1.57 -2.04
N ARG A 172 -8.53 0.87 -3.18
CA ARG A 172 -8.68 1.54 -4.48
C ARG A 172 -10.00 2.30 -4.59
N ALA A 173 -11.12 1.75 -4.11
CA ALA A 173 -12.41 2.43 -4.15
C ALA A 173 -12.43 3.69 -3.26
N TYR A 174 -11.92 3.57 -2.03
CA TYR A 174 -11.80 4.68 -1.08
C TYR A 174 -10.81 5.75 -1.55
N PHE A 175 -9.66 5.35 -2.12
CA PHE A 175 -8.66 6.26 -2.69
C PHE A 175 -9.18 7.13 -3.83
N PHE A 176 -10.21 6.67 -4.56
CA PHE A 176 -10.88 7.43 -5.63
C PHE A 176 -12.31 7.86 -5.24
N SER A 177 -12.60 8.00 -3.93
CA SER A 177 -13.91 8.42 -3.43
C SER A 177 -14.13 9.95 -3.41
N LEU A 178 -13.07 10.75 -3.50
CA LEU A 178 -13.17 12.21 -3.56
C LEU A 178 -13.89 12.67 -4.85
N PRO A 179 -14.75 13.72 -4.81
CA PRO A 179 -15.59 14.11 -5.95
C PRO A 179 -14.81 14.43 -7.25
N GLU A 180 -13.64 15.04 -7.12
CA GLU A 180 -12.76 15.36 -8.24
C GLU A 180 -11.46 14.55 -8.14
N TYR A 181 -11.19 13.71 -9.15
CA TYR A 181 -9.92 13.01 -9.29
C TYR A 181 -9.44 12.97 -10.75
N PRO A 182 -8.14 13.21 -11.03
CA PRO A 182 -7.65 13.18 -12.41
C PRO A 182 -7.70 11.75 -12.97
N ARG A 183 -8.42 11.52 -14.07
CA ARG A 183 -8.50 10.18 -14.72
C ARG A 183 -7.13 9.55 -15.03
N ARG A 184 -6.09 10.36 -15.26
CA ARG A 184 -4.71 9.91 -15.49
C ARG A 184 -4.01 9.32 -14.25
N THR A 185 -4.55 9.56 -13.05
CA THR A 185 -4.05 9.07 -11.75
C THR A 185 -4.54 7.65 -11.43
N ILE A 186 -5.65 7.22 -12.03
CA ILE A 186 -6.25 5.87 -11.95
C ILE A 186 -5.22 4.74 -12.06
N LYS A 187 -4.22 4.89 -12.94
CA LYS A 187 -3.20 3.88 -13.25
C LYS A 187 -2.19 3.65 -12.12
N HIS A 188 -2.07 4.59 -11.19
CA HIS A 188 -1.03 4.55 -10.16
C HIS A 188 -1.40 3.65 -8.97
N VAL A 189 -2.69 3.51 -8.66
CA VAL A 189 -3.23 2.67 -7.58
C VAL A 189 -4.04 1.51 -8.18
N SER A 190 -3.38 0.38 -8.43
CA SER A 190 -3.98 -0.81 -9.07
C SER A 190 -4.73 -1.69 -8.07
N SER A 191 -5.77 -2.42 -8.50
CA SER A 191 -6.43 -3.45 -7.66
C SER A 191 -6.57 -4.83 -8.34
N PRO A 192 -6.82 -5.90 -7.56
CA PRO A 192 -7.04 -7.25 -8.10
C PRO A 192 -8.24 -7.37 -9.06
N LEU A 193 -9.32 -6.60 -8.84
CA LEU A 193 -10.46 -6.52 -9.78
C LEU A 193 -10.04 -6.10 -11.21
N GLN A 194 -8.94 -5.35 -11.34
CA GLN A 194 -8.37 -4.96 -12.64
C GLN A 194 -7.44 -6.05 -13.23
N LYS A 195 -7.47 -7.28 -12.69
CA LYS A 195 -6.57 -8.40 -13.01
C LYS A 195 -5.07 -8.06 -12.81
N SER A 196 -4.78 -7.12 -11.89
CA SER A 196 -3.42 -6.69 -11.58
C SER A 196 -2.84 -7.44 -10.40
N THR A 197 -1.56 -7.83 -10.50
CA THR A 197 -0.78 -8.43 -9.41
C THR A 197 -0.37 -7.44 -8.31
N CYS A 198 -0.77 -6.17 -8.42
CA CYS A 198 -0.68 -5.14 -7.37
C CYS A 198 0.69 -4.94 -6.71
N LYS A 199 1.78 -5.37 -7.37
CA LYS A 199 3.15 -5.51 -6.82
C LYS A 199 3.63 -4.34 -5.95
N ARG A 200 3.34 -3.10 -6.36
CA ARG A 200 3.72 -1.88 -5.62
C ARG A 200 2.97 -1.77 -4.28
N LEU A 201 1.65 -2.00 -4.26
CA LEU A 201 0.87 -2.03 -3.02
C LEU A 201 1.24 -3.25 -2.17
N ASN A 202 1.47 -4.42 -2.75
CA ASN A 202 1.91 -5.60 -1.98
C ASN A 202 3.31 -5.40 -1.35
N MET A 203 4.20 -4.66 -2.01
CA MET A 203 5.50 -4.27 -1.45
C MET A 203 5.35 -3.29 -0.27
N PHE A 204 4.49 -2.27 -0.42
CA PHE A 204 4.13 -1.36 0.67
C PHE A 204 3.51 -2.11 1.87
N LEU A 205 2.53 -2.97 1.62
CA LEU A 205 1.87 -3.78 2.65
C LEU A 205 2.88 -4.71 3.35
N ARG A 206 3.84 -5.30 2.63
CA ARG A 206 4.96 -6.04 3.24
C ARG A 206 5.73 -5.18 4.24
N TRP A 207 6.10 -3.97 3.86
CA TRP A 207 6.86 -3.03 4.70
C TRP A 207 6.09 -2.62 5.97
N MET A 208 4.77 -2.40 5.87
CA MET A 208 3.97 -1.94 7.01
C MET A 208 3.51 -3.07 7.94
N VAL A 209 3.20 -4.26 7.40
CA VAL A 209 2.60 -5.38 8.15
C VAL A 209 3.62 -6.40 8.63
N ARG A 210 4.66 -6.71 7.85
CA ARG A 210 5.67 -7.71 8.28
C ARG A 210 6.58 -7.09 9.33
N SER A 211 6.60 -7.69 10.52
CA SER A 211 7.63 -7.49 11.52
C SER A 211 8.73 -8.53 11.29
N ASP A 212 9.99 -8.12 11.12
CA ASP A 212 11.12 -9.04 11.04
C ASP A 212 12.20 -8.74 12.10
N ASP A 213 12.99 -9.75 12.44
CA ASP A 213 13.97 -9.70 13.53
C ASP A 213 15.24 -8.91 13.18
N LYS A 214 15.30 -8.30 11.99
CA LYS A 214 16.44 -7.52 11.48
C LYS A 214 16.13 -6.04 11.29
N GLY A 215 14.88 -5.62 11.51
CA GLY A 215 14.45 -4.23 11.32
C GLY A 215 14.46 -3.79 9.86
N VAL A 216 14.26 -4.71 8.90
CA VAL A 216 14.15 -4.34 7.48
C VAL A 216 12.74 -3.79 7.21
N ASP A 217 11.70 -4.58 7.45
CA ASP A 217 10.32 -4.10 7.44
C ASP A 217 9.89 -3.58 8.82
N PHE A 218 8.90 -2.67 8.84
CA PHE A 218 8.55 -1.89 10.03
C PHE A 218 7.56 -2.61 10.96
N GLY A 219 6.67 -3.44 10.40
CA GLY A 219 5.65 -4.15 11.16
C GLY A 219 4.76 -3.27 12.04
N ILE A 220 4.56 -1.99 11.70
CA ILE A 220 3.79 -1.02 12.48
C ILE A 220 2.28 -1.26 12.43
N TRP A 221 1.78 -1.88 11.37
CA TRP A 221 0.38 -2.26 11.19
C TRP A 221 0.08 -3.57 11.92
N LYS A 222 -1.12 -3.68 12.49
CA LYS A 222 -1.48 -4.75 13.44
C LYS A 222 -2.81 -5.45 13.15
N THR A 223 -3.63 -4.87 12.28
CA THR A 223 -4.98 -5.35 11.97
C THR A 223 -4.94 -6.34 10.80
N ILE A 224 -4.22 -5.98 9.74
CA ILE A 224 -3.82 -6.90 8.67
C ILE A 224 -2.67 -7.76 9.19
N LYS A 225 -2.71 -9.07 8.98
CA LYS A 225 -1.69 -10.00 9.50
C LYS A 225 -0.66 -10.36 8.43
N PRO A 226 0.59 -10.72 8.82
CA PRO A 226 1.58 -11.20 7.86
C PRO A 226 1.13 -12.43 7.05
N ALA A 227 0.18 -13.21 7.57
CA ALA A 227 -0.43 -14.35 6.87
C ALA A 227 -1.39 -13.96 5.73
N ASP A 228 -1.95 -12.74 5.74
CA ASP A 228 -2.82 -12.24 4.67
C ASP A 228 -2.02 -11.81 3.42
N LEU A 229 -0.71 -11.58 3.56
CA LEU A 229 0.12 -10.93 2.55
C LEU A 229 0.40 -11.83 1.34
N ILE A 230 -0.14 -11.46 0.16
CA ILE A 230 0.26 -12.07 -1.12
C ILE A 230 1.70 -11.66 -1.45
N CYS A 231 2.60 -12.65 -1.47
CA CYS A 231 3.95 -12.49 -2.01
C CYS A 231 3.90 -12.16 -3.52
N PRO A 232 4.33 -10.96 -3.96
CA PRO A 232 4.19 -10.55 -5.35
C PRO A 232 5.25 -11.20 -6.24
N CYS A 233 4.92 -12.34 -6.84
CA CYS A 233 5.73 -12.94 -7.90
C CYS A 233 5.97 -11.94 -9.04
N ASP A 234 7.19 -11.39 -9.12
CA ASP A 234 7.60 -10.63 -10.29
C ASP A 234 7.73 -11.52 -11.53
N VAL A 235 7.69 -10.97 -12.75
CA VAL A 235 7.88 -11.77 -13.98
C VAL A 235 9.25 -12.44 -14.06
N HIS A 236 10.28 -11.91 -13.39
CA HIS A 236 11.56 -12.58 -13.24
C HIS A 236 11.51 -13.68 -12.17
N VAL A 237 10.82 -13.45 -11.04
CA VAL A 237 10.65 -14.43 -9.96
C VAL A 237 9.77 -15.61 -10.40
N ASP A 238 8.67 -15.35 -11.09
CA ASP A 238 7.79 -16.34 -11.73
C ASP A 238 8.56 -17.17 -12.78
N ARG A 239 9.37 -16.54 -13.63
CA ARG A 239 10.24 -17.25 -14.58
C ARG A 239 11.25 -18.17 -13.88
N VAL A 240 11.74 -17.80 -12.70
CA VAL A 240 12.56 -18.67 -11.85
C VAL A 240 11.71 -19.77 -11.20
N ALA A 241 10.56 -19.44 -10.61
CA ALA A 241 9.66 -20.40 -9.96
C ALA A 241 9.18 -21.51 -10.91
N ARG A 242 8.87 -21.16 -12.17
CA ARG A 242 8.55 -22.12 -13.24
C ARG A 242 9.74 -23.02 -13.61
N ARG A 243 10.97 -22.47 -13.65
CA ARG A 243 12.21 -23.28 -13.81
C ARG A 243 12.47 -24.19 -12.61
N LEU A 244 11.97 -23.83 -11.43
CA LEU A 244 12.00 -24.61 -10.20
C LEU A 244 10.74 -25.51 -10.02
N GLY A 245 9.91 -25.67 -11.07
CA GLY A 245 8.80 -26.61 -11.11
C GLY A 245 7.45 -26.11 -10.54
N ARG A 246 7.36 -24.89 -9.99
CA ARG A 246 6.06 -24.34 -9.53
C ARG A 246 5.33 -23.62 -10.66
N GLN A 247 4.07 -24.01 -10.90
CA GLN A 247 3.12 -23.14 -11.59
C GLN A 247 2.75 -21.95 -10.68
N SER A 248 2.47 -20.80 -11.28
CA SER A 248 2.26 -19.51 -10.59
C SER A 248 1.00 -19.41 -9.71
N ALA A 249 0.29 -20.51 -9.49
CA ALA A 249 -0.93 -20.60 -8.68
C ALA A 249 -0.68 -21.11 -7.25
N LEU A 250 0.49 -21.70 -6.97
CA LEU A 250 0.84 -22.34 -5.68
C LEU A 250 1.68 -21.43 -4.76
N LEU A 251 1.21 -20.19 -4.64
CA LEU A 251 1.50 -19.22 -3.57
C LEU A 251 0.20 -18.48 -3.23
N ARG A 252 -0.81 -19.28 -2.89
CA ARG A 252 -2.04 -18.93 -2.16
C ARG A 252 -1.97 -19.59 -0.79
#